data_AF-A0A936U268-F1
#
_entry.id   AF-A0A936U268-F1
#
_cell.length_a   1.000
_cell.length_b   1.000
_cell.length_c   1.000
_cell.angle_alpha   90.00
_cell.angle_beta   90.00
_cell.angle_gamma   90.00
#
_symmetry.space_group_name_H-M   'P 1'
#
loop_
_entity.id
_entity.type
_entity.pdbx_description
1 polymer ?
#
loop_
_entity_poly.entity_id
_entity_poly.type
_entity_poly.pdbx_seq_one_letter_code
_entity_poly.pdbx_strand_id
1 'polypeptide(L)'
;MKKIIILLMILSLFTSGTKAQKSIRNKIHITVIDKKNGLPVENAEVTLTTIVEARDVYKEIRLTNTAGKCSFKINFSPSIQYYMQASKTGYLGFLEMDPVKISKHDAIISRDTPEKIFLYLTSDSLHQVEFYRNTEVRYEIPVLINLFKSGNFHGGIPLMHWNDIPQLLAVANDKALISSYPANPLSSSAMEAPLGLVALWLIESIRIAEGNRFILPWQKYPSLNPLILNINDPTGLENKNDNLEKAYKAYREWWEVVRDMDSMSGCRINPLKGTGIGWN
;
A
#
# COMPACT_ATOMS: atom_id res chain seq x y z
N MET A 1 80.08 25.89 -12.73
CA MET A 1 79.47 27.01 -13.48
C MET A 1 78.43 26.46 -14.45
N LYS A 2 77.19 27.01 -14.40
CA LYS A 2 76.11 26.96 -15.41
C LYS A 2 75.52 25.56 -15.75
N LYS A 3 74.31 25.22 -15.26
CA LYS A 3 72.94 25.66 -15.66
C LYS A 3 72.35 24.82 -16.81
N ILE A 4 71.36 23.98 -16.51
CA ILE A 4 69.95 24.07 -16.98
C ILE A 4 69.26 22.69 -16.92
N ILE A 5 68.21 22.66 -16.10
CA ILE A 5 67.16 21.64 -16.04
C ILE A 5 66.22 21.88 -17.22
N ILE A 6 65.94 20.86 -18.03
CA ILE A 6 64.73 20.81 -18.86
C ILE A 6 64.07 19.46 -18.62
N LEU A 7 63.03 19.48 -17.78
CA LEU A 7 62.10 18.39 -17.56
C LEU A 7 61.03 18.49 -18.66
N LEU A 8 61.03 17.54 -19.59
CA LEU A 8 59.97 17.38 -20.60
C LEU A 8 58.73 16.80 -19.92
N MET A 9 57.76 17.67 -19.58
CA MET A 9 56.38 17.23 -19.32
C MET A 9 55.76 16.80 -20.65
N ILE A 10 55.55 15.50 -20.83
CA ILE A 10 54.65 14.98 -21.85
C ILE A 10 53.23 15.27 -21.38
N LEU A 11 52.61 16.28 -21.99
CA LEU A 11 51.21 16.60 -21.84
C LEU A 11 50.39 15.54 -22.58
N SER A 12 50.02 14.46 -21.87
CA SER A 12 48.99 13.54 -22.35
C SER A 12 47.66 14.29 -22.36
N LEU A 13 47.24 14.70 -23.55
CA LEU A 13 45.88 15.14 -23.86
C LEU A 13 44.93 13.95 -23.58
N PHE A 14 44.49 13.83 -22.33
CA PHE A 14 43.22 13.18 -22.03
C PHE A 14 42.13 14.04 -22.67
N THR A 15 41.77 13.68 -23.91
CA THR A 15 40.46 14.01 -24.45
C THR A 15 39.45 13.20 -23.65
N SER A 16 39.12 13.73 -22.47
CA SER A 16 37.93 13.36 -21.74
C SER A 16 36.77 13.67 -22.67
N GLY A 17 36.35 12.67 -23.44
CA GLY A 17 35.09 12.71 -24.15
C GLY A 17 34.02 12.99 -23.11
N THR A 18 33.58 14.25 -23.04
CA THR A 18 32.40 14.63 -22.29
C THR A 18 31.27 13.84 -22.92
N LYS A 19 30.87 12.75 -22.23
CA LYS A 19 29.63 12.04 -22.55
C LYS A 19 28.56 13.12 -22.68
N ALA A 20 28.00 13.24 -23.88
CA ALA A 20 26.92 14.16 -24.19
C ALA A 20 25.91 14.12 -23.03
N GLN A 21 25.70 15.27 -22.39
CA GLN A 21 24.72 15.46 -21.36
C GLN A 21 23.35 15.09 -21.95
N LYS A 22 22.90 13.86 -21.66
CA LYS A 22 21.62 13.30 -22.11
C LYS A 22 20.55 14.35 -21.83
N SER A 23 19.80 14.76 -22.86
CA SER A 23 18.81 15.83 -22.74
C SER A 23 17.89 15.60 -21.53
N ILE A 24 17.54 16.68 -20.85
CA ILE A 24 16.62 16.64 -19.71
C ILE A 24 15.27 16.20 -20.27
N ARG A 25 14.92 14.92 -20.03
CA ARG A 25 13.67 14.30 -20.48
C ARG A 25 12.54 14.80 -19.61
N ASN A 26 11.58 15.51 -20.21
CA ASN A 26 10.52 16.21 -19.49
C ASN A 26 9.13 15.63 -19.70
N LYS A 27 8.98 14.49 -20.40
CA LYS A 27 7.67 13.92 -20.73
C LYS A 27 7.69 12.40 -20.69
N ILE A 28 6.65 11.82 -20.09
CA ILE A 28 6.41 10.38 -20.08
C ILE A 28 5.05 10.09 -20.71
N HIS A 29 5.01 9.05 -21.53
CA HIS A 29 3.85 8.54 -22.23
C HIS A 29 3.37 7.25 -21.60
N ILE A 30 2.10 7.21 -21.22
CA ILE A 30 1.48 6.08 -20.55
C ILE A 30 0.51 5.42 -21.51
N THR A 31 0.52 4.10 -21.54
CA THR A 31 -0.54 3.30 -22.17
C THR A 31 -1.11 2.35 -21.12
N VAL A 32 -2.42 2.41 -20.90
CA VAL A 32 -3.12 1.49 -20.00
C VAL A 32 -3.74 0.38 -20.85
N ILE A 33 -3.41 -0.86 -20.53
CA ILE A 33 -3.84 -2.06 -21.26
C ILE A 33 -4.63 -2.97 -20.33
N ASP A 34 -5.74 -3.52 -20.81
CA ASP A 34 -6.43 -4.62 -20.15
C ASP A 34 -5.65 -5.90 -20.39
N LYS A 35 -5.09 -6.47 -19.33
CA LYS A 35 -4.25 -7.65 -19.36
C LYS A 35 -5.00 -8.88 -19.88
N LYS A 36 -6.31 -8.97 -19.65
CA LYS A 36 -7.11 -10.12 -20.06
C LYS A 36 -7.14 -10.29 -21.59
N ASN A 37 -7.39 -9.20 -22.30
CA ASN A 37 -7.64 -9.21 -23.75
C ASN A 37 -6.56 -8.45 -24.56
N GLY A 38 -5.62 -7.79 -23.90
CA GLY A 38 -4.57 -6.99 -24.54
C GLY A 38 -5.05 -5.66 -25.13
N LEU A 39 -6.28 -5.24 -24.85
CA LEU A 39 -6.88 -4.05 -25.45
C LEU A 39 -6.58 -2.78 -24.64
N PRO A 40 -6.50 -1.60 -25.28
CA PRO A 40 -6.35 -0.35 -24.56
C PRO A 40 -7.56 -0.04 -23.67
N VAL A 41 -7.29 0.51 -22.48
CA VAL A 41 -8.34 0.95 -21.55
C VAL A 41 -8.55 2.45 -21.70
N GLU A 42 -9.63 2.83 -22.38
CA GLU A 42 -10.10 4.22 -22.47
C GLU A 42 -10.57 4.74 -21.11
N ASN A 43 -10.47 6.05 -20.83
CA ASN A 43 -10.97 6.69 -19.62
C ASN A 43 -10.47 6.03 -18.32
N ALA A 44 -9.30 5.41 -18.35
CA ALA A 44 -8.60 5.01 -17.15
C ALA A 44 -7.98 6.25 -16.51
N GLU A 45 -8.16 6.38 -15.21
CA GLU A 45 -7.51 7.40 -14.41
C GLU A 45 -6.06 7.00 -14.17
N VAL A 46 -5.13 7.83 -14.62
CA VAL A 46 -3.70 7.70 -14.32
C VAL A 46 -3.32 8.83 -13.38
N THR A 47 -2.77 8.48 -12.24
CA THR A 47 -2.35 9.40 -11.18
C THR A 47 -0.84 9.41 -11.09
N LEU A 48 -0.23 10.57 -11.29
CA LEU A 48 1.18 10.83 -10.99
C LEU A 48 1.28 11.48 -9.61
N THR A 49 1.82 10.74 -8.65
CA THR A 49 2.21 11.25 -7.34
C THR A 49 3.65 11.72 -7.37
N THR A 50 3.90 12.95 -6.97
CA THR A 50 5.23 13.56 -6.85
C THR A 50 5.52 13.80 -5.38
N ILE A 51 6.61 13.24 -4.87
CA ILE A 51 7.06 13.39 -3.48
C ILE A 51 8.34 14.22 -3.49
N VAL A 52 8.29 15.40 -2.89
CA VAL A 52 9.44 16.32 -2.79
C VAL A 52 10.01 16.23 -1.39
N GLU A 53 11.31 15.94 -1.29
CA GLU A 53 12.07 15.86 -0.02
C GLU A 53 11.44 14.95 1.04
N ALA A 54 10.74 13.90 0.59
CA ALA A 54 10.00 12.96 1.43
C ALA A 54 8.94 13.60 2.35
N ARG A 55 8.48 14.82 2.04
CA ARG A 55 7.49 15.55 2.85
C ARG A 55 6.28 16.00 2.05
N ASP A 56 6.51 16.68 0.93
CA ASP A 56 5.41 17.27 0.16
C ASP A 56 4.93 16.30 -0.91
N VAL A 57 3.62 16.05 -0.94
CA VAL A 57 2.99 15.11 -1.87
C VAL A 57 2.02 15.84 -2.79
N TYR A 58 2.32 15.84 -4.09
CA TYR A 58 1.48 16.40 -5.14
C TYR A 58 0.89 15.30 -6.01
N LYS A 59 -0.35 15.45 -6.45
CA LYS A 59 -1.02 14.49 -7.35
C LYS A 59 -1.51 15.18 -8.60
N GLU A 60 -1.11 14.69 -9.77
CA GLU A 60 -1.68 15.06 -11.06
C GLU A 60 -2.45 13.88 -11.63
N ILE A 61 -3.68 14.12 -12.07
CA ILE A 61 -4.57 13.08 -12.60
C ILE A 61 -4.84 13.35 -14.09
N ARG A 62 -4.75 12.30 -14.91
CA ARG A 62 -5.08 12.32 -16.35
C ARG A 62 -5.91 11.12 -16.73
N LEU A 63 -6.89 11.33 -17.62
CA LEU A 63 -7.64 10.24 -18.23
C LEU A 63 -6.97 9.78 -19.52
N THR A 64 -7.00 8.47 -19.77
CA THR A 64 -6.58 7.90 -21.06
C THR A 64 -7.61 8.15 -22.16
N ASN A 65 -7.13 8.37 -23.39
CA ASN A 65 -8.00 8.44 -24.58
C ASN A 65 -8.45 7.04 -25.07
N THR A 66 -9.18 6.98 -26.19
CA THR A 66 -9.64 5.74 -26.83
C THR A 66 -8.54 4.73 -27.14
N ALA A 67 -7.30 5.19 -27.32
CA ALA A 67 -6.12 4.34 -27.53
C ALA A 67 -5.43 3.94 -26.21
N GLY A 68 -6.07 4.18 -25.06
CA GLY A 68 -5.55 3.91 -23.73
C GLY A 68 -4.38 4.80 -23.32
N LYS A 69 -4.18 5.96 -23.96
CA LYS A 69 -2.97 6.77 -23.79
C LYS A 69 -3.19 8.08 -23.05
N CYS A 70 -2.24 8.45 -22.21
CA CYS A 70 -2.09 9.80 -21.64
C CYS A 70 -0.60 10.16 -21.49
N SER A 71 -0.28 11.36 -21.01
CA SER A 71 1.12 11.76 -20.79
C SER A 71 1.26 12.79 -19.69
N PHE A 72 2.38 12.73 -18.99
CA PHE A 72 2.75 13.69 -17.93
C PHE A 72 4.01 14.43 -18.32
N LYS A 73 4.11 15.68 -17.85
CA LYS A 73 5.39 16.38 -17.82
C LYS A 73 6.04 16.13 -16.47
N ILE A 74 7.33 15.85 -16.47
CA ILE A 74 8.09 15.56 -15.26
C ILE A 74 9.40 16.33 -15.28
N ASN A 75 9.94 16.63 -14.10
CA ASN A 75 11.24 17.26 -13.96
C ASN A 75 12.09 16.47 -12.97
N PHE A 76 13.07 15.72 -13.48
CA PHE A 76 13.88 14.85 -12.63
C PHE A 76 14.86 15.67 -11.78
N SER A 77 14.61 15.73 -10.47
CA SER A 77 15.52 16.24 -9.45
C SER A 77 15.88 15.12 -8.47
N PRO A 78 17.12 15.07 -7.93
CA PRO A 78 17.50 14.11 -6.88
C PRO A 78 16.61 14.16 -5.63
N SER A 79 15.99 15.31 -5.34
CA SER A 79 15.09 15.51 -4.20
C SER A 79 13.63 15.13 -4.50
N ILE A 80 13.32 14.64 -5.70
CA ILE A 80 11.95 14.35 -6.14
C ILE A 80 11.81 12.88 -6.50
N GLN A 81 10.81 12.23 -5.92
CA GLN A 81 10.38 10.88 -6.28
C GLN A 81 9.04 10.96 -6.99
N TYR A 82 8.85 10.09 -7.97
CA TYR A 82 7.63 10.03 -8.75
C TYR A 82 7.08 8.61 -8.69
N TYR A 83 5.80 8.50 -8.37
CA TYR A 83 5.04 7.26 -8.38
C TYR A 83 3.84 7.42 -9.29
N MET A 84 3.53 6.42 -10.09
CA MET A 84 2.40 6.46 -11.00
C MET A 84 1.48 5.29 -10.74
N GLN A 85 0.17 5.48 -10.88
CA GLN A 85 -0.83 4.43 -10.75
C GLN A 85 -1.93 4.60 -11.81
N ALA A 86 -2.48 3.50 -12.32
CA ALA A 86 -3.69 3.49 -13.12
C ALA A 86 -4.86 2.87 -12.36
N SER A 87 -6.08 3.38 -12.59
CA SER A 87 -7.32 2.81 -12.08
C SER A 87 -8.48 3.03 -13.06
N LYS A 88 -9.48 2.15 -13.03
CA LYS A 88 -10.75 2.36 -13.74
C LYS A 88 -11.85 1.54 -13.07
N THR A 89 -13.04 2.12 -12.92
CA THR A 89 -14.21 1.37 -12.42
C THR A 89 -14.48 0.14 -13.27
N GLY A 90 -14.68 -1.02 -12.62
CA GLY A 90 -14.88 -2.31 -13.29
C GLY A 90 -13.59 -3.01 -13.74
N TYR A 91 -12.43 -2.38 -13.52
CA TYR A 91 -11.12 -2.97 -13.77
C TYR A 91 -10.31 -3.04 -12.48
N LEU A 92 -9.41 -4.02 -12.42
CA LEU A 92 -8.52 -4.21 -11.28
C LEU A 92 -7.07 -3.92 -11.66
N GLY A 93 -6.27 -3.40 -10.73
CA GLY A 93 -4.85 -3.14 -10.97
C GLY A 93 -4.04 -4.44 -11.04
N PHE A 94 -3.43 -4.76 -12.19
CA PHE A 94 -2.71 -6.02 -12.41
C PHE A 94 -1.30 -6.00 -11.78
N LEU A 95 -0.99 -6.97 -10.91
CA LEU A 95 0.32 -7.15 -10.28
C LEU A 95 1.07 -8.31 -10.96
N GLU A 96 2.32 -8.09 -11.39
CA GLU A 96 3.20 -9.17 -11.88
C GLU A 96 4.20 -9.51 -10.77
N MET A 97 4.38 -10.80 -10.43
CA MET A 97 5.23 -11.23 -9.32
C MET A 97 6.72 -11.36 -9.67
N ASP A 98 7.14 -10.94 -10.86
CA ASP A 98 8.56 -10.82 -11.15
C ASP A 98 9.13 -9.75 -10.20
N PRO A 99 10.01 -10.09 -9.24
CA PRO A 99 10.50 -9.15 -8.24
C PRO A 99 11.28 -7.97 -8.85
N VAL A 100 11.66 -8.07 -10.13
CA VAL A 100 12.28 -6.99 -10.91
C VAL A 100 11.23 -6.11 -11.61
N LYS A 101 9.99 -6.60 -11.79
CA LYS A 101 8.87 -5.89 -12.40
C LYS A 101 7.76 -5.68 -11.37
N ILE A 102 7.94 -4.65 -10.55
CA ILE A 102 6.92 -4.14 -9.62
C ILE A 102 5.55 -4.06 -10.32
N SER A 103 4.51 -4.40 -9.56
CA SER A 103 3.10 -4.04 -9.75
C SER A 103 2.79 -3.29 -11.04
N LYS A 104 2.36 -3.97 -12.10
CA LYS A 104 2.21 -3.33 -13.40
C LYS A 104 1.04 -2.34 -13.51
N HIS A 105 0.25 -2.15 -12.45
CA HIS A 105 -0.71 -1.05 -12.39
C HIS A 105 -0.13 0.21 -11.74
N ASP A 106 1.08 0.12 -11.18
CA ASP A 106 1.85 1.24 -10.70
C ASP A 106 3.29 1.24 -11.22
N ALA A 107 4.01 2.35 -11.03
CA ALA A 107 5.41 2.44 -11.44
C ALA A 107 6.14 3.51 -10.64
N ILE A 108 7.32 3.16 -10.14
CA ILE A 108 8.30 4.16 -9.68
C ILE A 108 8.99 4.74 -10.92
N ILE A 109 8.97 6.06 -11.01
CA ILE A 109 9.54 6.79 -12.15
C ILE A 109 10.87 7.42 -11.72
N SER A 110 11.94 7.02 -12.41
CA SER A 110 13.28 7.54 -12.25
C SER A 110 13.84 8.01 -13.59
N ARG A 111 15.03 8.62 -13.56
CA ARG A 111 15.73 9.10 -14.77
C ARG A 111 15.99 7.98 -15.79
N ASP A 112 16.01 6.73 -15.33
CA ASP A 112 16.26 5.54 -16.15
C ASP A 112 14.97 4.89 -16.65
N THR A 113 13.81 5.30 -16.16
CA THR A 113 12.51 4.80 -16.64
C THR A 113 12.36 5.11 -18.14
N PRO A 114 11.88 4.14 -18.94
CA PRO A 114 11.57 4.37 -20.36
C PRO A 114 10.52 5.48 -20.55
N GLU A 115 10.60 6.20 -21.67
CA GLU A 115 9.62 7.24 -22.00
C GLU A 115 8.20 6.70 -22.19
N LYS A 116 8.09 5.42 -22.58
CA LYS A 116 6.83 4.71 -22.76
C LYS A 116 6.68 3.72 -21.62
N ILE A 117 5.61 3.89 -20.85
CA ILE A 117 5.26 3.02 -19.75
C ILE A 117 3.92 2.36 -20.07
N PHE A 118 3.87 1.06 -19.82
CA PHE A 118 2.65 0.29 -19.92
C PHE A 118 2.16 -0.01 -18.51
N LEU A 119 0.98 0.51 -18.20
CA LEU A 119 0.26 0.12 -17.01
C LEU A 119 -0.82 -0.90 -17.39
N TYR A 120 -1.05 -1.88 -16.53
CA TYR A 120 -1.95 -2.98 -16.80
C TYR A 120 -3.06 -2.97 -15.76
N LEU A 121 -4.28 -2.93 -16.27
CA LEU A 121 -5.48 -3.26 -15.51
C LEU A 121 -5.99 -4.63 -15.99
N THR A 122 -6.97 -5.23 -15.34
CA THR A 122 -7.65 -6.42 -15.85
C THR A 122 -9.15 -6.30 -15.67
N SER A 123 -9.90 -6.63 -16.73
CA SER A 123 -11.35 -6.85 -16.63
C SER A 123 -11.70 -8.22 -16.05
N ASP A 124 -10.70 -9.12 -15.93
CA ASP A 124 -10.87 -10.43 -15.30
C ASP A 124 -10.80 -10.34 -13.76
N SER A 125 -11.86 -9.79 -13.18
CA SER A 125 -11.91 -9.61 -11.74
C SER A 125 -11.87 -10.93 -10.95
N LEU A 126 -12.43 -12.01 -11.49
CA LEU A 126 -12.47 -13.32 -10.84
C LEU A 126 -11.09 -13.94 -10.71
N HIS A 127 -10.31 -14.02 -11.80
CA HIS A 127 -8.98 -14.63 -11.76
C HIS A 127 -8.01 -13.88 -10.86
N GLN A 128 -8.11 -12.55 -10.79
CA GLN A 128 -7.22 -11.79 -9.90
C GLN A 128 -7.64 -11.88 -8.42
N VAL A 129 -8.94 -11.91 -8.14
CA VAL A 129 -9.44 -12.14 -6.77
C VAL A 129 -9.03 -13.53 -6.29
N GLU A 130 -9.19 -14.56 -7.12
CA GLU A 130 -8.73 -15.90 -6.81
C GLU A 130 -7.21 -15.97 -6.66
N PHE A 131 -6.46 -15.28 -7.53
CA PHE A 131 -5.01 -15.18 -7.39
C PHE A 131 -4.60 -14.65 -6.01
N TYR A 132 -5.09 -13.47 -5.60
CA TYR A 132 -4.72 -12.91 -4.30
C TYR A 132 -5.17 -13.80 -3.14
N ARG A 133 -6.39 -14.37 -3.22
CA ARG A 133 -6.91 -15.32 -2.23
C ARG A 133 -6.02 -16.56 -2.11
N ASN A 134 -5.46 -17.03 -3.22
CA ASN A 134 -4.62 -18.23 -3.26
C ASN A 134 -3.14 -17.95 -2.91
N THR A 135 -2.69 -16.70 -2.99
CA THR A 135 -1.32 -16.31 -2.62
C THR A 135 -1.17 -15.87 -1.16
N GLU A 136 -2.25 -15.45 -0.51
CA GLU A 136 -2.21 -15.05 0.89
C GLU A 136 -2.09 -16.27 1.81
N VAL A 137 -1.16 -16.19 2.76
CA VAL A 137 -0.96 -17.26 3.74
C VAL A 137 -2.11 -17.26 4.74
N ARG A 138 -2.73 -18.42 4.93
CA ARG A 138 -3.72 -18.64 5.98
C ARG A 138 -3.05 -19.24 7.21
N TYR A 139 -3.34 -18.66 8.37
CA TYR A 139 -2.94 -19.18 9.66
C TYR A 139 -4.19 -19.53 10.46
N GLU A 140 -4.12 -20.57 11.29
CA GLU A 140 -5.08 -20.69 12.39
C GLU A 140 -4.84 -19.54 13.38
N ILE A 141 -5.91 -18.94 13.92
CA ILE A 141 -5.79 -17.78 14.81
C ILE A 141 -4.85 -18.02 16.01
N PRO A 142 -4.89 -19.16 16.72
CA PRO A 142 -3.95 -19.41 17.82
C PRO A 142 -2.49 -19.43 17.37
N VAL A 143 -2.21 -19.97 16.18
CA VAL A 143 -0.86 -19.97 15.58
C VAL A 143 -0.44 -18.55 15.25
N LEU A 144 -1.32 -17.76 14.63
CA LEU A 144 -1.07 -16.37 14.28
C LEU A 144 -0.74 -15.52 15.52
N ILE A 145 -1.55 -15.65 16.57
CA ILE A 145 -1.33 -14.94 17.84
C ILE A 145 0.01 -15.34 18.47
N ASN A 146 0.39 -16.62 18.42
CA ASN A 146 1.69 -17.06 18.90
C ASN A 146 2.85 -16.46 18.10
N LEU A 147 2.74 -16.36 16.77
CA LEU A 147 3.75 -15.71 15.93
C LEU A 147 3.93 -14.23 16.30
N PHE A 148 2.83 -13.52 16.59
CA PHE A 148 2.90 -12.14 17.04
C PHE A 148 3.60 -12.01 18.39
N LYS A 149 3.19 -12.84 19.37
CA LYS A 149 3.79 -12.83 20.72
C LYS A 149 5.27 -13.22 20.72
N SER A 150 5.68 -14.13 19.81
CA SER A 150 7.06 -14.60 19.73
C SER A 150 7.97 -13.70 18.89
N GLY A 151 7.45 -12.66 18.24
CA GLY A 151 8.24 -11.79 17.37
C GLY A 151 8.59 -12.40 15.99
N ASN A 152 7.96 -13.51 15.60
CA ASN A 152 8.35 -14.30 14.43
C ASN A 152 7.39 -14.16 13.25
N PHE A 153 6.46 -13.19 13.32
CA PHE A 153 5.56 -12.93 12.20
C PHE A 153 6.26 -12.07 11.14
N HIS A 154 6.17 -12.52 9.89
CA HIS A 154 6.65 -11.80 8.72
C HIS A 154 5.59 -11.88 7.61
N GLY A 155 5.06 -10.73 7.18
CA GLY A 155 4.12 -10.69 6.07
C GLY A 155 3.12 -9.52 6.13
N GLY A 156 2.24 -9.50 5.13
CA GLY A 156 1.07 -8.63 5.11
C GLY A 156 -0.08 -9.22 5.92
N ILE A 157 -1.28 -8.64 5.77
CA ILE A 157 -2.49 -9.18 6.39
C ILE A 157 -2.70 -10.62 5.90
N PRO A 158 -2.79 -11.62 6.80
CA PRO A 158 -3.04 -13.00 6.41
C PRO A 158 -4.47 -13.18 5.91
N LEU A 159 -4.71 -14.28 5.19
CA LEU A 159 -6.07 -14.64 4.81
C LEU A 159 -6.85 -15.04 6.07
N MET A 160 -7.88 -14.26 6.38
CA MET A 160 -8.80 -14.46 7.52
C MET A 160 -10.25 -14.32 7.04
N HIS A 161 -11.17 -14.91 7.80
CA HIS A 161 -12.59 -14.97 7.46
C HIS A 161 -13.50 -14.60 8.64
N TRP A 162 -14.78 -14.39 8.33
CA TRP A 162 -15.85 -14.16 9.31
C TRP A 162 -15.81 -15.10 10.51
N ASN A 163 -15.56 -16.39 10.26
CA ASN A 163 -15.54 -17.43 11.30
C ASN A 163 -14.32 -17.32 12.24
N ASP A 164 -13.32 -16.51 11.91
CA ASP A 164 -12.14 -16.29 12.74
C ASP A 164 -12.37 -15.21 13.80
N ILE A 165 -13.42 -14.38 13.66
CA ILE A 165 -13.72 -13.25 14.53
C ILE A 165 -13.86 -13.66 16.01
N PRO A 166 -14.58 -14.74 16.39
CA PRO A 166 -14.67 -15.15 17.79
C PRO A 166 -13.32 -15.38 18.47
N GLN A 167 -12.35 -15.96 17.73
CA GLN A 167 -11.02 -16.25 18.26
C GLN A 167 -10.19 -14.97 18.41
N LEU A 168 -10.32 -14.03 17.48
CA LEU A 168 -9.70 -12.70 17.61
C LEU A 168 -10.31 -11.91 18.78
N LEU A 169 -11.63 -11.98 18.97
CA LEU A 169 -12.32 -11.34 20.10
C LEU A 169 -11.90 -11.91 21.46
N ALA A 170 -11.47 -13.18 21.52
CA ALA A 170 -10.99 -13.79 22.76
C ALA A 170 -9.69 -13.15 23.28
N VAL A 171 -8.90 -12.52 22.40
CA VAL A 171 -7.65 -11.82 22.74
C VAL A 171 -7.74 -10.30 22.58
N ALA A 172 -8.89 -9.77 22.16
CA ALA A 172 -9.09 -8.36 21.80
C ALA A 172 -8.99 -7.36 22.98
N ASN A 173 -8.88 -7.84 24.22
CA ASN A 173 -8.61 -7.01 25.41
C ASN A 173 -7.21 -7.25 26.00
N ASP A 174 -6.34 -7.99 25.32
CA ASP A 174 -4.95 -8.25 25.76
C ASP A 174 -4.13 -6.96 25.62
N LYS A 175 -3.54 -6.50 26.73
CA LYS A 175 -2.75 -5.27 26.81
C LYS A 175 -1.25 -5.50 26.59
N ALA A 176 -0.81 -6.74 26.38
CA ALA A 176 0.58 -7.05 26.08
C ALA A 176 1.02 -6.33 24.81
N LEU A 177 2.12 -5.59 24.88
CA LEU A 177 2.70 -4.92 23.73
C LEU A 177 3.40 -5.94 22.83
N ILE A 178 3.14 -5.82 21.53
CA ILE A 178 3.80 -6.59 20.48
C ILE A 178 4.37 -5.65 19.41
N SER A 179 5.48 -6.06 18.81
CA SER A 179 6.16 -5.34 17.72
C SER A 179 6.12 -6.10 16.39
N SER A 180 5.64 -7.34 16.40
CA SER A 180 5.57 -8.22 15.24
C SER A 180 4.12 -8.52 14.88
N TYR A 181 3.62 -7.86 13.84
CA TYR A 181 2.27 -7.99 13.30
C TYR A 181 2.24 -7.42 11.87
N PRO A 182 1.16 -7.64 11.08
CA PRO A 182 1.08 -7.10 9.72
C PRO A 182 1.23 -5.57 9.70
N ALA A 183 2.18 -5.07 8.90
CA ALA A 183 2.35 -3.63 8.71
C ALA A 183 1.67 -3.18 7.41
N ASN A 184 1.04 -2.00 7.42
CA ASN A 184 0.56 -1.38 6.20
C ASN A 184 1.78 -0.94 5.36
N PRO A 185 1.91 -1.35 4.08
CA PRO A 185 3.05 -0.95 3.24
C PRO A 185 3.21 0.56 3.05
N LEU A 186 2.14 1.34 3.29
CA LEU A 186 2.16 2.80 3.20
C LEU A 186 2.54 3.47 4.53
N SER A 187 2.69 2.71 5.62
CA SER A 187 3.13 3.24 6.91
C SER A 187 4.66 3.40 6.92
N SER A 188 5.13 4.56 7.36
CA SER A 188 6.56 4.85 7.55
C SER A 188 7.08 4.44 8.92
N SER A 189 6.22 3.90 9.81
CA SER A 189 6.59 3.54 11.19
C SER A 189 5.93 2.22 11.60
N ALA A 190 6.76 1.25 11.99
CA ALA A 190 6.32 0.11 12.79
C ALA A 190 6.40 0.53 14.26
N MET A 191 5.27 0.49 14.98
CA MET A 191 5.18 0.89 16.39
C MET A 191 4.79 -0.32 17.24
N GLU A 192 5.19 -0.36 18.50
CA GLU A 192 4.61 -1.33 19.43
C GLU A 192 3.12 -1.04 19.61
N ALA A 193 2.29 -2.08 19.60
CA ALA A 193 0.85 -1.97 19.79
C ALA A 193 0.35 -3.03 20.78
N PRO A 194 -0.68 -2.75 21.58
CA PRO A 194 -1.34 -3.77 22.37
C PRO A 194 -1.89 -4.88 21.46
N LEU A 195 -1.68 -6.15 21.82
CA LEU A 195 -2.17 -7.29 21.06
C LEU A 195 -3.68 -7.22 20.82
N GLY A 196 -4.44 -6.80 21.83
CA GLY A 196 -5.88 -6.64 21.72
C GLY A 196 -6.29 -5.64 20.64
N LEU A 197 -5.52 -4.54 20.51
CA LEU A 197 -5.75 -3.55 19.48
C LEU A 197 -5.43 -4.08 18.08
N VAL A 198 -4.33 -4.84 17.96
CA VAL A 198 -3.99 -5.54 16.71
C VAL A 198 -5.09 -6.54 16.35
N ALA A 199 -5.63 -7.29 17.31
CA ALA A 199 -6.73 -8.23 17.05
C ALA A 199 -8.00 -7.53 16.56
N LEU A 200 -8.40 -6.40 17.17
CA LEU A 200 -9.53 -5.59 16.71
C LEU A 200 -9.29 -5.02 15.30
N TRP A 201 -8.06 -4.62 15.01
CA TRP A 201 -7.65 -4.13 13.70
C TRP A 201 -7.72 -5.22 12.62
N LEU A 202 -7.35 -6.46 12.95
CA LEU A 202 -7.52 -7.61 12.07
C LEU A 202 -9.00 -7.97 11.85
N ILE A 203 -9.85 -7.84 12.88
CA ILE A 203 -11.32 -7.97 12.72
C ILE A 203 -11.84 -6.92 11.73
N GLU A 204 -11.39 -5.67 11.85
CA GLU A 204 -11.79 -4.64 10.90
C GLU A 204 -11.29 -4.95 9.49
N SER A 205 -10.09 -5.52 9.34
CA SER A 205 -9.64 -6.01 8.04
C SER A 205 -10.55 -7.09 7.44
N ILE A 206 -10.99 -8.07 8.24
CA ILE A 206 -11.99 -9.07 7.80
C ILE A 206 -13.26 -8.36 7.33
N ARG A 207 -13.75 -7.36 8.09
CA ARG A 207 -14.95 -6.62 7.73
C ARG A 207 -14.81 -5.86 6.42
N ILE A 208 -13.69 -5.21 6.20
CA ILE A 208 -13.42 -4.50 4.95
C ILE A 208 -13.31 -5.52 3.80
N ALA A 209 -12.64 -6.65 4.01
CA ALA A 209 -12.46 -7.67 2.98
C ALA A 209 -13.75 -8.41 2.60
N GLU A 210 -14.58 -8.78 3.56
CA GLU A 210 -15.82 -9.53 3.32
C GLU A 210 -17.04 -8.64 3.06
N GLY A 211 -17.06 -7.42 3.62
CA GLY A 211 -18.12 -6.45 3.36
C GLY A 211 -18.07 -5.85 1.95
N ASN A 212 -16.90 -5.93 1.30
CA ASN A 212 -16.70 -5.49 -0.07
C ASN A 212 -16.65 -6.68 -1.02
N ARG A 213 -17.29 -6.56 -2.19
CA ARG A 213 -17.20 -7.57 -3.25
C ARG A 213 -15.77 -7.71 -3.78
N PHE A 214 -14.96 -6.67 -3.62
CA PHE A 214 -13.61 -6.60 -4.13
C PHE A 214 -12.74 -5.70 -3.24
N ILE A 215 -11.51 -6.15 -2.98
CA ILE A 215 -10.50 -5.34 -2.29
C ILE A 215 -9.09 -5.73 -2.72
N LEU A 216 -8.23 -4.73 -2.96
CA LEU A 216 -6.80 -4.96 -3.18
C LEU A 216 -6.11 -5.25 -1.83
N PRO A 217 -4.98 -5.99 -1.80
CA PRO A 217 -4.33 -6.37 -0.54
C PRO A 217 -4.03 -5.19 0.40
N TRP A 218 -3.57 -4.05 -0.12
CA TRP A 218 -3.29 -2.85 0.70
C TRP A 218 -4.55 -2.09 1.14
N GLN A 219 -5.70 -2.33 0.51
CA GLN A 219 -6.98 -1.72 0.91
C GLN A 219 -7.62 -2.47 2.09
N LYS A 220 -7.13 -3.66 2.43
CA LYS A 220 -7.61 -4.46 3.58
C LYS A 220 -7.23 -3.85 4.93
N TYR A 221 -6.29 -2.92 4.94
CA TYR A 221 -5.80 -2.27 6.14
C TYR A 221 -6.80 -1.18 6.57
N PRO A 222 -7.38 -1.26 7.79
CA PRO A 222 -8.31 -0.24 8.29
C PRO A 222 -7.68 1.14 8.47
N SER A 223 -6.37 1.17 8.67
CA SER A 223 -5.56 2.33 9.03
C SER A 223 -4.09 2.05 8.67
N LEU A 224 -3.23 3.06 8.76
CA LEU A 224 -1.78 2.86 8.54
C LEU A 224 -1.16 2.00 9.64
N ASN A 225 -1.64 2.14 10.88
CA ASN A 225 -1.20 1.40 12.05
C ASN A 225 -2.42 1.01 12.91
N PRO A 226 -2.34 -0.01 13.78
CA PRO A 226 -3.38 -0.33 14.75
C PRO A 226 -3.46 0.78 15.81
N LEU A 227 -4.15 1.86 15.46
CA LEU A 227 -4.32 3.09 16.23
C LEU A 227 -5.78 3.50 16.18
N ILE A 228 -6.38 3.69 17.35
CA ILE A 228 -7.73 4.20 17.50
C ILE A 228 -7.66 5.61 18.07
N LEU A 229 -8.22 6.56 17.33
CA LEU A 229 -8.27 7.96 17.72
C LEU A 229 -9.61 8.33 18.34
N ASN A 230 -9.59 9.33 19.20
CA ASN A 230 -10.79 10.05 19.59
C ASN A 230 -11.18 11.00 18.45
N ILE A 231 -12.39 10.85 17.92
CA ILE A 231 -12.86 11.64 16.77
C ILE A 231 -13.00 13.12 17.14
N ASN A 232 -13.23 13.43 18.43
CA ASN A 232 -13.34 14.79 18.95
C ASN A 232 -11.98 15.42 19.31
N ASP A 233 -10.91 14.62 19.34
CA ASP A 233 -9.54 15.09 19.56
C ASP A 233 -8.55 14.27 18.71
N PRO A 234 -8.48 14.55 17.40
CA PRO A 234 -7.64 13.79 16.47
C PRO A 234 -6.14 14.06 16.65
N THR A 235 -5.76 15.01 17.51
CA THR A 235 -4.35 15.35 17.75
C THR A 235 -3.69 14.45 18.79
N GLY A 236 -4.49 13.72 19.59
CA GLY A 236 -4.01 12.72 20.54
C GLY A 236 -3.57 11.43 19.85
N LEU A 237 -2.35 11.41 19.30
CA LEU A 237 -1.76 10.28 18.57
C LEU A 237 -1.37 9.06 19.45
N GLU A 238 -1.94 8.92 20.65
CA GLU A 238 -1.58 7.85 21.58
C GLU A 238 -2.69 6.82 21.76
N ASN A 239 -2.29 5.55 21.74
CA ASN A 239 -3.14 4.43 22.14
C ASN A 239 -3.41 4.49 23.65
N LYS A 240 -4.39 5.30 24.04
CA LYS A 240 -4.88 5.33 25.42
C LYS A 240 -5.55 3.98 25.74
N ASN A 241 -5.22 3.40 26.89
CA ASN A 241 -5.84 2.15 27.35
C ASN A 241 -7.38 2.22 27.34
N ASP A 242 -7.93 3.39 27.64
CA ASP A 242 -9.38 3.65 27.61
C ASP A 242 -9.99 3.46 26.21
N ASN A 243 -9.25 3.80 25.14
CA ASN A 243 -9.72 3.60 23.77
C ASN A 243 -9.78 2.12 23.41
N LEU A 244 -8.81 1.31 23.86
CA LEU A 244 -8.82 -0.14 23.65
C LEU A 244 -10.03 -0.78 24.34
N GLU A 245 -10.26 -0.49 25.62
CA GLU A 245 -11.39 -1.08 26.36
C GLU A 245 -12.74 -0.69 25.73
N LYS A 246 -12.88 0.57 25.33
CA LYS A 246 -14.07 1.08 24.66
C LYS A 246 -14.29 0.42 23.30
N ALA A 247 -13.24 0.27 22.50
CA ALA A 247 -13.31 -0.43 21.22
C ALA A 247 -13.65 -1.91 21.42
N TYR A 248 -12.96 -2.60 22.35
CA TYR A 248 -13.22 -3.99 22.67
C TYR A 248 -14.68 -4.23 23.03
N LYS A 249 -15.25 -3.41 23.92
CA LYS A 249 -16.67 -3.48 24.30
C LYS A 249 -17.57 -3.32 23.06
N ALA A 250 -17.31 -2.30 22.23
CA ALA A 250 -18.11 -2.03 21.05
C ALA A 250 -18.07 -3.17 20.01
N TYR A 251 -16.89 -3.78 19.79
CA TYR A 251 -16.75 -4.93 18.91
C TYR A 251 -17.43 -6.19 19.48
N ARG A 252 -17.38 -6.41 20.80
CA ARG A 252 -18.11 -7.52 21.45
C ARG A 252 -19.62 -7.36 21.29
N GLU A 253 -20.14 -6.17 21.58
CA GLU A 253 -21.57 -5.85 21.42
C GLU A 253 -22.01 -5.99 19.97
N TRP A 254 -21.21 -5.48 19.02
CA TRP A 254 -21.46 -5.66 17.60
C TRP A 254 -21.52 -7.14 17.21
N TRP A 255 -20.57 -7.97 17.66
CA TRP A 255 -20.53 -9.38 17.31
C TRP A 255 -21.77 -10.15 17.77
N GLU A 256 -22.25 -9.89 18.99
CA GLU A 256 -23.48 -10.52 19.49
C GLU A 256 -24.71 -10.19 18.63
N VAL A 257 -24.72 -9.01 17.98
CA VAL A 257 -25.81 -8.62 17.07
C VAL A 257 -25.69 -9.29 15.71
N VAL A 258 -24.47 -9.43 15.18
CA VAL A 258 -24.28 -9.79 13.76
C VAL A 258 -23.82 -11.21 13.49
N ARG A 259 -23.37 -11.97 14.50
CA ARG A 259 -22.73 -13.29 14.30
C ARG A 259 -23.56 -14.28 13.49
N ASP A 260 -24.89 -14.17 13.59
CA ASP A 260 -25.86 -15.06 12.92
C ASP A 260 -26.37 -14.49 11.58
N MET A 261 -25.86 -13.32 11.16
CA MET A 261 -26.12 -12.72 9.84
C MET A 261 -25.20 -13.33 8.77
N ASP A 262 -25.55 -13.15 7.49
CA ASP A 262 -24.56 -13.35 6.43
C ASP A 262 -23.39 -12.36 6.60
N SER A 263 -22.18 -12.81 6.26
CA SER A 263 -20.98 -12.03 6.57
C SER A 263 -20.96 -10.68 5.88
N MET A 264 -21.44 -10.57 4.64
CA MET A 264 -21.50 -9.31 3.90
C MET A 264 -22.40 -8.29 4.61
N SER A 265 -23.57 -8.69 5.08
CA SER A 265 -24.48 -7.81 5.83
C SER A 265 -23.90 -7.41 7.18
N GLY A 266 -23.35 -8.36 7.95
CA GLY A 266 -22.75 -8.09 9.26
C GLY A 266 -21.55 -7.13 9.18
N CYS A 267 -20.70 -7.30 8.16
CA CYS A 267 -19.54 -6.47 7.90
C CYS A 267 -19.88 -4.99 7.57
N ARG A 268 -21.11 -4.67 7.17
CA ARG A 268 -21.53 -3.29 6.86
C ARG A 268 -21.92 -2.46 8.07
N ILE A 269 -22.11 -3.07 9.24
CA ILE A 269 -22.56 -2.38 10.46
C ILE A 269 -21.35 -1.93 11.27
N ASN A 270 -20.91 -0.68 11.18
CA ASN A 270 -19.71 -0.17 11.86
C ASN A 270 -19.79 -0.37 13.40
N PRO A 271 -18.84 -1.08 14.05
CA PRO A 271 -18.92 -1.40 15.47
C PRO A 271 -18.59 -0.19 16.34
N LEU A 272 -17.78 0.74 15.84
CA LEU A 272 -17.38 1.96 16.53
C LEU A 272 -18.38 3.11 16.33
N LYS A 273 -19.48 2.89 15.58
CA LYS A 273 -20.49 3.93 15.34
C LYS A 273 -21.08 4.42 16.67
N GLY A 274 -21.07 5.74 16.87
CA GLY A 274 -21.61 6.38 18.08
C GLY A 274 -20.73 6.27 19.32
N THR A 275 -19.57 5.61 19.23
CA THR A 275 -18.63 5.52 20.36
C THR A 275 -17.79 6.80 20.50
N GLY A 276 -17.61 7.59 19.44
CA GLY A 276 -16.72 8.76 19.45
C GLY A 276 -15.23 8.41 19.29
N ILE A 277 -14.93 7.15 18.95
CA ILE A 277 -13.59 6.69 18.56
C ILE A 277 -13.64 6.05 17.15
N GLY A 278 -12.51 6.00 16.45
CA GLY A 278 -12.42 5.44 15.10
C GLY A 278 -10.99 5.07 14.69
N TRP A 279 -10.87 4.27 13.63
CA TRP A 279 -9.60 3.98 12.96
C TRP A 279 -9.12 5.19 12.14
N ASN A 280 -7.80 5.35 12.01
CA ASN A 280 -7.14 6.48 11.32
C ASN A 280 -6.37 6.07 10.06
#